data_AF-A0ABC8TDV7-F1
#
_entry.id   AF-A0ABC8TDV7-F1
#
_cell.length_a   1.000
_cell.length_b   1.000
_cell.length_c   1.000
_cell.angle_alpha   90.00
_cell.angle_beta   90.00
_cell.angle_gamma   90.00
#
_symmetry.space_group_name_H-M   'P 1'
#
loop_
_entity.id
_entity.type
_entity.pdbx_description
1 polymer ?
#
loop_
_entity_poly.entity_id
_entity_poly.type
_entity_poly.pdbx_seq_one_letter_code
_entity_poly.pdbx_strand_id
1 'polypeptide(L)' 'MVELSSHLSVSLWDGIIPSKEHAQFWIHTTNKYRFIDQGSNLRGKDFNLTMHWHVMPKTGKMFADKIVLSGFRLPEAYR' A
#
# COMPACT_ATOMS: atom_id res chain seq x y z
N MET A 1 9.06 -14.56 -21.33
CA MET A 1 8.56 -13.42 -22.12
C MET A 1 7.75 -12.57 -21.15
N VAL A 2 8.33 -11.47 -20.65
CA VAL A 2 7.71 -10.65 -19.60
C VAL A 2 7.03 -9.48 -20.29
N GLU A 3 5.71 -9.42 -20.17
CA GLU A 3 4.88 -8.33 -20.66
C GLU A 3 5.03 -7.14 -19.69
N LEU A 4 5.44 -5.99 -20.21
CA LEU A 4 5.58 -4.75 -19.43
C LEU A 4 4.18 -4.21 -19.11
N SER A 5 3.65 -4.52 -17.94
CA SER A 5 2.47 -3.84 -17.41
C SER A 5 2.85 -2.41 -17.01
N SER A 6 2.12 -1.43 -17.52
CA SER A 6 2.30 0.02 -17.27
C SER A 6 1.99 0.47 -15.82
N HIS A 7 1.81 -0.47 -14.90
CA HIS A 7 1.31 -0.24 -13.55
C HIS A 7 2.26 -0.87 -12.52
N LEU A 8 2.93 -0.03 -11.73
CA LEU A 8 3.70 -0.48 -10.57
C LEU A 8 2.73 -0.85 -9.44
N SER A 9 2.66 -2.13 -9.08
CA SER A 9 1.87 -2.60 -7.94
C SER A 9 2.79 -3.21 -6.88
N VAL A 10 2.57 -2.84 -5.62
CA VAL A 10 3.28 -3.40 -4.48
C VAL A 10 2.22 -3.90 -3.50
N SER A 11 2.23 -5.20 -3.23
CA SER A 11 1.32 -5.82 -2.26
C SER A 11 2.03 -5.98 -0.92
N LEU A 12 1.51 -5.34 0.13
CA LEU A 12 1.99 -5.49 1.50
C LEU A 12 1.06 -6.43 2.27
N TRP A 13 1.65 -7.43 2.91
CA TRP A 13 0.97 -8.25 3.92
C TRP A 13 1.49 -7.85 5.29
N ASP A 14 0.64 -7.26 6.12
CA ASP A 14 0.95 -6.99 7.52
C ASP A 14 0.52 -8.17 8.41
N GLY A 15 0.96 -8.16 9.67
CA GLY A 15 0.66 -9.16 10.68
C GLY A 15 -0.85 -9.41 10.84
N ILE A 16 -1.18 -10.62 11.28
CA ILE A 16 -2.56 -11.02 11.55
C ILE A 16 -3.06 -10.24 12.77
N ILE A 17 -4.12 -9.44 12.62
CA ILE A 17 -4.81 -8.81 13.75
C ILE A 17 -5.57 -9.92 14.51
N PRO A 18 -5.17 -10.28 15.74
CA PRO A 18 -5.63 -11.51 16.38
C PRO A 18 -7.05 -11.42 16.93
N SER A 19 -7.52 -10.21 17.26
CA SER A 19 -8.84 -9.97 17.83
C SER A 19 -9.40 -8.58 17.47
N LYS A 20 -10.73 -8.41 17.60
CA LYS A 20 -11.46 -7.20 17.19
C LYS A 20 -11.05 -5.97 18.01
N GLU A 21 -10.65 -6.16 19.26
CA GLU A 21 -10.20 -5.11 20.17
C GLU A 21 -8.85 -4.50 19.73
N HIS A 22 -8.07 -5.28 18.96
CA HIS A 22 -6.81 -4.85 18.36
C HIS A 22 -6.97 -4.33 16.92
N ALA A 23 -8.18 -4.36 16.36
CA ALA A 23 -8.49 -3.83 15.03
C ALA A 23 -8.67 -2.31 15.08
N GLN A 24 -7.62 -1.59 15.48
CA GLN A 24 -7.59 -0.14 15.45
C GLN A 24 -7.17 0.31 14.05
N PHE A 25 -7.90 1.27 13.45
CA PHE A 25 -7.51 1.88 12.16
C PHE A 25 -6.15 2.61 12.23
N TRP A 26 -5.66 2.86 13.43
CA TRP A 26 -4.34 3.41 13.73
C TRP A 26 -3.38 2.30 14.16
N ILE A 27 -3.06 1.40 13.24
CA ILE A 27 -1.93 0.48 13.41
C ILE A 27 -0.66 1.19 12.94
N HIS A 28 0.26 1.45 13.87
CA HIS A 28 1.62 1.82 13.53
C HIS A 28 2.36 0.55 13.12
N THR A 29 2.29 0.19 11.83
CA THR A 29 3.07 -0.94 11.35
C THR A 29 4.45 -0.49 10.93
N THR A 30 5.46 -1.25 11.35
CA THR A 30 6.83 -1.06 10.87
C THR A 30 6.82 -1.41 9.39
N ASN A 31 6.92 -0.41 8.52
CA ASN A 31 6.87 -0.63 7.08
C ASN A 31 8.02 -1.57 6.65
N LYS A 32 7.68 -2.82 6.37
CA LYS A 32 8.65 -3.87 6.00
C LYS A 32 9.32 -3.59 4.65
N TYR A 33 8.70 -2.77 3.80
CA TYR A 33 9.22 -2.44 2.47
C TYR A 33 9.34 -0.93 2.32
N ARG A 34 10.57 -0.44 2.19
CA ARG A 34 10.76 0.99 1.94
C ARG A 34 10.07 1.35 0.63
N PHE A 35 9.08 2.24 0.71
CA PHE A 35 8.37 2.78 -0.44
C PHE A 35 9.27 3.79 -1.16
N ILE A 36 10.28 3.28 -1.86
CA ILE A 36 11.35 4.04 -2.50
C ILE A 36 11.33 3.79 -3.99
N ASP A 37 11.36 4.87 -4.75
CA ASP A 37 11.61 4.84 -6.19
C ASP A 37 13.10 4.54 -6.48
N GLN A 38 13.41 3.26 -6.70
CA GLN A 38 14.75 2.76 -7.05
C GLN A 38 15.21 3.26 -8.44
N GLY A 39 14.30 3.60 -9.35
CA GLY A 39 14.61 4.05 -10.71
C GLY A 39 14.69 5.58 -10.87
N SER A 40 14.34 6.35 -9.85
CA SER A 40 14.24 7.83 -9.89
C SER A 40 13.19 8.37 -10.88
N ASN A 41 12.36 7.50 -11.47
CA ASN A 41 11.44 7.86 -12.54
C ASN A 41 10.15 8.52 -12.06
N LEU A 42 9.86 8.43 -10.76
CA LEU A 42 8.65 8.94 -10.11
C LEU A 42 8.93 10.17 -9.24
N ARG A 43 10.20 10.46 -8.89
CA ARG A 43 10.55 11.66 -8.12
C ARG A 43 10.23 12.93 -8.91
N GLY A 44 9.65 13.92 -8.23
CA GLY A 44 9.30 15.20 -8.84
C GLY A 44 8.10 15.17 -9.79
N LYS A 45 7.47 14.02 -9.99
CA LYS A 45 6.25 13.86 -10.78
C LYS A 45 5.06 13.68 -9.85
N ASP A 46 3.93 14.21 -10.29
CA ASP A 46 2.63 13.93 -9.68
C ASP A 46 2.10 12.61 -10.25
N PHE A 47 1.69 11.70 -9.37
CA PHE A 47 1.07 10.46 -9.79
C PHE A 47 -0.10 10.09 -8.87
N ASN A 48 -0.97 9.22 -9.38
CA ASN A 48 -2.08 8.69 -8.61
C ASN A 48 -1.61 7.46 -7.83
N LEU A 49 -1.59 7.56 -6.51
CA LEU A 49 -1.31 6.44 -5.62
C LEU A 49 -2.63 5.76 -5.26
N THR A 50 -2.83 4.53 -5.74
CA THR A 50 -4.01 3.74 -5.34
C THR A 50 -3.60 2.70 -4.32
N MET A 51 -4.22 2.73 -3.15
CA MET A 51 -4.05 1.74 -2.11
C MET A 51 -5.30 0.86 -2.06
N HIS A 52 -5.10 -0.45 -2.11
CA HIS A 52 -6.15 -1.46 -2.02
C HIS A 52 -5.90 -2.33 -0.78
N TRP A 53 -6.94 -2.67 -0.04
CA TRP A 53 -6.84 -3.61 1.09
C TRP A 53 -8.01 -4.56 1.13
N HIS A 54 -7.75 -5.76 1.66
CA HIS A 54 -8.76 -6.76 1.94
C HIS A 54 -8.82 -7.03 3.44
N VAL A 55 -10.02 -7.10 4.00
CA VAL A 55 -10.27 -7.53 5.37
C VAL A 55 -10.88 -8.92 5.32
N MET A 56 -10.13 -9.90 5.83
CA MET A 56 -10.55 -11.29 5.94
C MET A 56 -10.93 -11.61 7.39
N PRO A 57 -12.22 -11.64 7.74
CA PRO A 57 -12.65 -12.07 9.06
C PRO A 57 -12.50 -13.59 9.23
N LYS A 58 -12.39 -14.08 10.47
CA LYS A 58 -12.36 -15.54 10.77
C LYS A 58 -13.61 -16.27 10.28
N THR A 59 -14.76 -15.59 10.29
CA THR A 59 -16.04 -16.06 9.75
C THR A 59 -16.74 -14.91 9.03
N GLY A 60 -17.51 -15.23 7.98
CA GLY A 60 -18.24 -14.23 7.18
C GLY A 60 -17.61 -13.95 5.82
N LYS A 61 -17.87 -12.77 5.26
CA LYS A 61 -17.47 -12.39 3.89
C LYS A 61 -16.20 -11.54 3.91
N MET A 62 -15.32 -11.74 2.92
CA MET A 62 -14.21 -10.83 2.63
C MET A 62 -14.75 -9.43 2.28
N PHE A 63 -14.14 -8.40 2.85
CA PHE A 63 -14.35 -7.01 2.44
C PHE A 63 -13.14 -6.52 1.67
N ALA A 64 -13.36 -5.82 0.57
CA ALA A 64 -12.32 -5.20 -0.23
C ALA A 64 -12.63 -3.72 -0.37
N ASP A 65 -11.64 -2.87 -0.20
CA ASP A 65 -11.79 -1.43 -0.36
C ASP A 65 -10.51 -0.82 -0.94
N LYS A 66 -10.64 0.41 -1.45
CA LYS A 66 -9.53 1.15 -2.05
C LYS A 66 -9.67 2.65 -1.84
N ILE A 67 -8.54 3.33 -1.78
CA ILE A 67 -8.47 4.78 -1.86
C ILE A 67 -7.51 5.19 -2.97
N VAL A 68 -7.88 6.23 -3.72
CA VAL A 68 -7.02 6.86 -4.72
C VAL A 68 -6.58 8.22 -4.17
N LEU A 69 -5.28 8.38 -3.99
CA LEU A 69 -4.65 9.65 -3.65
C LEU A 69 -4.12 10.27 -4.95
N SER A 70 -4.84 11.24 -5.48
CA SER A 70 -4.43 11.98 -6.67
C SER A 70 -3.40 13.06 -6.34
N GLY A 71 -2.51 13.35 -7.29
CA GLY A 71 -1.46 14.37 -7.10
C GLY A 71 -0.43 14.00 -6.02
N PHE A 72 -0.27 12.71 -5.72
CA PHE A 72 0.71 12.28 -4.73
C PHE A 72 2.12 12.45 -5.28
N ARG A 73 3.02 12.94 -4.43
CA ARG A 73 4.42 13.23 -4.78
C ARG A 73 5.36 12.57 -3.79
N LEU A 74 6.37 11.88 -4.32
CA LEU A 74 7.41 11.29 -3.49
C LEU A 74 8.30 12.39 -2.87
N PRO A 75 8.81 12.18 -1.66
CA PRO A 75 9.78 13.10 -1.07
C PRO A 75 11.06 13.13 -1.91
N GLU A 76 11.77 14.26 -1.84
CA GLU A 76 13.03 14.46 -2.56
C GLU A 76 14.13 13.49 -2.09
N ALA A 77 14.13 13.17 -0.79
CA ALA A 77 14.99 12.18 -0.17
C ALA A 77 14.21 11.25 0.75
N TYR A 78 14.62 9.99 0.79
CA TYR A 78 14.13 8.98 1.73
C TYR A 78 15.07 8.93 2.94
N ARG A 79 14.51 8.71 4.15
CA ARG A 79 15.29 8.49 5.38
C ARG A 79 15.80 7.05 5.48
#